data_AF-A0A7J9WPF9-F1
#
_entry.id   AF-A0A7J9WPF9-F1
#
_cell.length_a   1.000
_cell.length_b   1.000
_cell.length_c   1.000
_cell.angle_alpha   90.00
_cell.angle_beta   90.00
_cell.angle_gamma   90.00
#
_symmetry.space_group_name_H-M   'P 1'
#
loop_
_entity.id
_entity.type
_entity.pdbx_description
1 polymer ?
#
loop_
_entity_poly.entity_id
_entity_poly.type
_entity_poly.pdbx_seq_one_letter_code
_entity_poly.pdbx_strand_id
1 'polypeptide(L)'
;MSQTVERTERGEHREAGEIVRYSLFDRILHWFVALTFVYLMLSGLALGYPRMTWLYDVLGGGQSVRWLHPVVGVAFTVGVVVMLVAWVRDMTFGSVDRQWAKRLRTYTSQGHTDLDVGRYNAGQKGYFWYALVTGILLLLTGIPLWFPDSLALG
;
A
#
# COMPACT_ATOMS: atom_id res chain seq x y z
N MET A 1 -16.06 34.13 43.14
CA MET A 1 -14.99 34.32 42.12
C MET A 1 -14.06 33.11 41.95
N SER A 2 -14.28 31.98 42.65
CA SER A 2 -13.39 30.80 42.56
C SER A 2 -13.87 29.71 41.58
N GLN A 3 -15.16 29.65 41.26
CA GLN A 3 -15.72 28.60 40.38
C GLN A 3 -15.54 28.87 38.88
N THR A 4 -15.32 30.13 38.49
CA THR A 4 -15.10 30.52 37.09
C THR A 4 -13.71 30.13 36.60
N VAL A 5 -12.71 30.19 37.49
CA VAL A 5 -11.32 29.76 37.18
C VAL A 5 -11.25 28.24 37.09
N GLU A 6 -11.88 27.50 38.01
CA GLU A 6 -11.90 26.02 37.99
C GLU A 6 -12.62 25.44 36.76
N ARG A 7 -13.65 26.13 36.24
CA ARG A 7 -14.34 25.74 34.99
C ARG A 7 -13.47 25.95 33.75
N THR A 8 -12.56 26.91 33.80
CA THR A 8 -11.66 27.22 32.67
C THR A 8 -10.54 26.19 32.60
N GLU A 9 -9.97 25.79 33.75
CA GLU A 9 -8.91 24.76 33.78
C GLU A 9 -9.43 23.34 33.49
N ARG A 10 -10.68 23.04 33.85
CA ARG A 10 -11.32 21.75 33.52
C ARG A 10 -11.66 21.60 32.03
N GLY A 11 -11.60 22.70 31.26
CA GLY A 11 -11.82 22.71 29.80
C GLY A 11 -10.55 22.55 28.97
N GLU A 12 -9.37 22.78 29.55
CA GLU A 12 -8.07 22.75 28.85
C GLU A 12 -7.34 21.40 28.96
N HIS A 13 -7.79 20.51 29.85
CA HIS A 13 -7.26 19.15 30.00
C HIS A 13 -8.08 18.08 29.24
N ARG A 14 -8.52 18.36 28.03
CA ARG A 14 -8.66 17.28 27.05
C ARG A 14 -7.24 16.97 26.61
N GLU A 15 -6.70 15.83 27.01
CA GLU A 15 -5.47 15.28 26.41
C GLU A 15 -5.46 15.62 24.93
N ALA A 16 -4.37 16.21 24.44
CA ALA A 16 -4.24 16.64 23.05
C ALA A 16 -4.67 15.47 22.15
N GLY A 17 -5.92 15.55 21.67
CA GLY A 17 -6.67 14.37 21.27
C GLY A 17 -6.04 13.72 20.06
N GLU A 18 -6.08 12.39 20.01
CA GLU A 18 -5.64 11.63 18.84
C GLU A 18 -6.21 12.26 17.55
N ILE A 19 -5.33 12.60 16.62
CA ILE A 19 -5.72 13.16 15.32
C ILE A 19 -6.01 11.99 14.37
N VAL A 20 -7.20 11.99 13.77
CA VAL A 20 -7.56 11.00 12.75
C VAL A 20 -6.74 11.22 11.49
N ARG A 21 -5.62 10.51 11.36
CA ARG A 21 -4.75 10.56 10.18
C ARG A 21 -5.31 9.80 8.97
N TYR A 22 -6.01 8.70 9.22
CA TYR A 22 -6.60 7.83 8.21
C TYR A 22 -8.03 7.46 8.61
N SER A 23 -8.94 7.62 7.67
CA SER A 23 -10.35 7.25 7.84
C SER A 23 -10.51 5.73 7.98
N LEU A 24 -11.65 5.26 8.48
CA LEU A 24 -11.96 3.83 8.50
C LEU A 24 -11.92 3.21 7.10
N PHE A 25 -12.43 3.94 6.11
CA PHE A 25 -12.39 3.53 4.70
C PHE A 25 -10.96 3.31 4.20
N ASP A 26 -10.04 4.25 4.47
CA ASP A 26 -8.63 4.12 4.09
C ASP A 26 -8.00 2.86 4.67
N ARG A 27 -8.32 2.55 5.93
CA ARG A 27 -7.79 1.37 6.64
C ARG A 27 -8.34 0.07 6.05
N ILE A 28 -9.65 0.00 5.78
CA ILE A 28 -10.27 -1.19 5.18
C ILE A 28 -9.72 -1.44 3.78
N LEU A 29 -9.64 -0.39 2.97
CA LEU A 29 -9.08 -0.47 1.62
C LEU A 29 -7.62 -0.93 1.65
N HIS A 30 -6.82 -0.40 2.59
CA HIS A 30 -5.44 -0.83 2.78
C HIS A 30 -5.34 -2.30 3.18
N TRP A 31 -6.12 -2.76 4.15
CA TRP A 31 -6.11 -4.17 4.57
C TRP A 31 -6.57 -5.10 3.45
N PHE A 32 -7.57 -4.70 2.66
CA PHE A 32 -8.01 -5.47 1.50
C PHE A 32 -6.87 -5.65 0.47
N VAL A 33 -6.20 -4.55 0.10
CA VAL A 33 -5.06 -4.58 -0.83
C VAL A 33 -3.88 -5.35 -0.24
N ALA A 34 -3.60 -5.19 1.06
CA ALA A 34 -2.50 -5.87 1.73
C ALA A 34 -2.70 -7.39 1.79
N LEU A 35 -3.90 -7.85 2.14
CA LEU A 35 -4.20 -9.29 2.23
C LEU A 35 -4.17 -9.96 0.86
N THR A 36 -4.75 -9.31 -0.16
CA THR A 36 -4.69 -9.82 -1.54
C THR A 36 -3.26 -9.82 -2.07
N PHE A 37 -2.46 -8.79 -1.79
CA PHE A 37 -1.03 -8.76 -2.13
C PHE A 37 -0.24 -9.89 -1.46
N VAL A 38 -0.42 -10.13 -0.16
CA VAL A 38 0.28 -11.20 0.55
C VAL A 38 -0.02 -12.55 -0.07
N TYR A 39 -1.29 -12.81 -0.38
CA TYR A 39 -1.68 -14.04 -1.09
C TYR A 39 -0.97 -14.14 -2.45
N LEU A 40 -1.00 -13.08 -3.27
CA LEU A 40 -0.39 -13.03 -4.60
C LEU A 40 1.13 -13.21 -4.58
N MET A 41 1.80 -12.57 -3.63
CA MET A 41 3.24 -12.70 -3.44
C MET A 41 3.62 -14.15 -3.14
N LEU A 42 2.94 -14.80 -2.19
CA LEU A 42 3.25 -16.18 -1.80
C LEU A 42 2.89 -17.18 -2.91
N SER A 43 1.72 -17.04 -3.51
CA SER A 43 1.30 -17.91 -4.63
C SER A 43 2.16 -17.71 -5.87
N GLY A 44 2.58 -16.48 -6.18
CA GLY A 44 3.50 -16.18 -7.28
C GLY A 44 4.88 -16.79 -7.06
N LEU A 45 5.41 -16.76 -5.82
CA LEU A 45 6.65 -17.46 -5.47
C LEU A 45 6.52 -18.98 -5.62
N ALA A 46 5.39 -19.57 -5.23
CA ALA A 46 5.13 -21.00 -5.41
C ALA A 46 5.10 -21.41 -6.89
N LEU A 47 4.51 -20.57 -7.76
CA LEU A 47 4.39 -20.79 -9.19
C LEU A 47 5.71 -20.59 -9.94
N GLY A 48 6.45 -19.53 -9.62
CA GLY A 48 7.61 -19.08 -10.40
C GLY A 48 8.96 -19.57 -9.90
N TYR A 49 9.06 -20.08 -8.67
CA TYR A 49 10.36 -20.40 -8.06
C TYR A 49 10.39 -21.82 -7.44
N PRO A 50 11.07 -22.80 -8.07
CA PRO A 50 11.03 -24.20 -7.64
C PRO A 50 11.44 -24.47 -6.19
N ARG A 51 12.29 -23.63 -5.59
CA ARG A 51 12.68 -23.78 -4.17
C ARG A 51 11.56 -23.42 -3.19
N MET A 52 10.49 -22.78 -3.66
CA MET A 52 9.38 -22.30 -2.84
C MET A 52 8.09 -23.09 -3.09
N THR A 53 8.16 -24.27 -3.73
CA THR A 53 6.99 -25.12 -4.00
C THR A 53 6.31 -25.62 -2.72
N TRP A 54 7.02 -25.66 -1.58
CA TRP A 54 6.43 -25.95 -0.26
C TRP A 54 5.29 -24.99 0.12
N LEU A 55 5.25 -23.79 -0.49
CA LEU A 55 4.14 -22.85 -0.30
C LEU A 55 2.80 -23.40 -0.83
N TYR A 56 2.81 -24.35 -1.77
CA TYR A 56 1.57 -25.00 -2.21
C TYR A 56 0.87 -25.70 -1.05
N ASP A 57 1.60 -26.34 -0.13
CA ASP A 57 1.02 -27.06 0.99
C ASP A 57 0.31 -26.11 1.97
N VAL A 58 0.83 -24.88 2.11
CA VAL A 58 0.24 -23.84 2.96
C VAL A 58 -0.96 -23.17 2.28
N LEU A 59 -0.93 -23.04 0.96
CA LEU A 59 -1.91 -22.28 0.18
C LEU A 59 -3.08 -23.13 -0.35
N GLY A 60 -3.22 -24.38 0.10
CA GLY A 60 -4.32 -25.28 -0.26
C GLY A 60 -4.10 -26.11 -1.53
N GLY A 61 -2.85 -26.25 -1.97
CA GLY A 61 -2.42 -27.11 -3.07
C GLY A 61 -2.20 -26.38 -4.41
N GLY A 62 -1.45 -27.03 -5.30
CA GLY A 62 -1.07 -26.47 -6.61
C GLY A 62 -2.27 -26.11 -7.49
N GLN A 63 -3.33 -26.91 -7.47
CA GLN A 63 -4.54 -26.62 -8.25
C GLN A 63 -5.27 -25.37 -7.73
N SER A 64 -5.42 -25.27 -6.40
CA SER A 64 -6.03 -24.10 -5.75
C SER A 64 -5.26 -22.83 -6.07
N VAL A 65 -3.92 -22.87 -5.94
CA VAL A 65 -3.06 -21.72 -6.24
C VAL A 65 -3.18 -21.28 -7.70
N ARG A 66 -3.15 -22.21 -8.67
CA ARG A 66 -3.28 -21.88 -10.10
C ARG A 66 -4.61 -21.22 -10.45
N TRP A 67 -5.69 -21.63 -9.78
CA TRP A 67 -7.01 -21.05 -10.00
C TRP A 67 -7.20 -19.73 -9.26
N LEU A 68 -6.81 -19.65 -7.99
CA LEU A 68 -7.02 -18.47 -7.14
C LEU A 68 -6.05 -17.33 -7.45
N HIS A 69 -4.79 -17.59 -7.80
CA HIS A 69 -3.80 -16.53 -8.05
C HIS A 69 -4.30 -15.46 -9.04
N PRO A 70 -4.73 -15.80 -10.26
CA PRO A 70 -5.21 -14.77 -11.19
C PRO A 70 -6.53 -14.12 -10.74
N VAL A 71 -7.44 -14.86 -10.10
CA VAL A 71 -8.72 -14.33 -9.57
C VAL A 71 -8.47 -13.29 -8.47
N VAL A 72 -7.59 -13.61 -7.52
CA VAL A 72 -7.16 -12.68 -6.47
C VAL A 72 -6.36 -11.52 -7.09
N GLY A 73 -5.66 -11.75 -8.20
CA GLY A 73 -4.97 -10.72 -8.98
C GLY A 73 -5.92 -9.64 -9.51
N VAL A 74 -7.09 -10.04 -9.99
CA VAL A 74 -8.16 -9.11 -10.39
C VAL A 74 -8.68 -8.34 -9.18
N ALA A 75 -8.95 -9.02 -8.06
CA ALA A 75 -9.42 -8.37 -6.84
C ALA A 75 -8.42 -7.33 -6.30
N PHE A 76 -7.13 -7.69 -6.25
CA PHE A 76 -6.03 -6.78 -5.90
C PHE A 76 -5.99 -5.56 -6.83
N THR A 77 -6.08 -5.79 -8.14
CA THR A 77 -6.07 -4.72 -9.15
C THR A 77 -7.20 -3.73 -8.92
N VAL A 78 -8.43 -4.21 -8.68
CA VAL A 78 -9.57 -3.35 -8.35
C VAL A 78 -9.29 -2.55 -7.08
N GLY A 79 -8.77 -3.19 -6.03
CA GLY A 79 -8.39 -2.51 -4.79
C GLY A 79 -7.35 -1.41 -4.99
N VAL A 80 -6.31 -1.68 -5.79
CA VAL A 80 -5.26 -0.70 -6.13
C VAL A 80 -5.82 0.47 -6.94
N VAL A 81 -6.74 0.22 -7.88
CA VAL A 81 -7.40 1.30 -8.65
C VAL A 81 -8.23 2.19 -7.74
N VAL A 82 -9.01 1.60 -6.82
CA VAL A 82 -9.79 2.38 -5.84
C VAL A 82 -8.85 3.18 -4.92
N MET A 83 -7.74 2.58 -4.47
CA MET A 83 -6.73 3.25 -3.65
C MET A 83 -6.04 4.40 -4.39
N LEU A 84 -5.76 4.22 -5.69
CA LEU A 84 -5.22 5.27 -6.53
C LEU A 84 -6.19 6.46 -6.59
N VAL A 85 -7.46 6.23 -6.90
CA VAL A 85 -8.46 7.31 -6.96
C VAL A 85 -8.59 8.02 -5.62
N ALA A 86 -8.58 7.27 -4.51
CA ALA A 86 -8.68 7.84 -3.16
C ALA A 86 -7.48 8.72 -2.79
N TRP A 87 -6.25 8.31 -3.16
CA TRP A 87 -5.02 8.91 -2.60
C TRP A 87 -4.17 9.69 -3.60
N VAL A 88 -4.46 9.65 -4.91
CA VAL A 88 -3.60 10.25 -5.95
C VAL A 88 -3.25 11.71 -5.70
N ARG A 89 -4.19 12.50 -5.18
CA ARG A 89 -3.98 13.94 -4.90
C ARG A 89 -2.86 14.15 -3.87
N ASP A 90 -2.89 13.37 -2.79
CA ASP A 90 -1.90 13.44 -1.71
C ASP A 90 -0.54 12.84 -2.12
N MET A 91 -0.54 11.98 -3.15
CA MET A 91 0.66 11.30 -3.64
C MET A 91 1.40 12.07 -4.75
N THR A 92 0.94 13.26 -5.12
CA THR A 92 1.64 14.10 -6.09
C THR A 92 2.94 14.68 -5.54
N PHE A 93 3.99 14.70 -6.37
CA PHE A 93 5.28 15.29 -6.00
C PHE A 93 5.25 16.82 -6.13
N GLY A 94 5.69 17.50 -5.09
CA GLY A 94 5.82 18.95 -5.00
C GLY A 94 7.27 19.43 -4.89
N SER A 95 7.44 20.74 -4.70
CA SER A 95 8.76 21.38 -4.53
C SER A 95 9.48 20.92 -3.25
N VAL A 96 8.73 20.67 -2.17
CA VAL A 96 9.26 20.17 -0.89
C VAL A 96 9.85 18.76 -1.04
N ASP A 97 9.27 17.91 -1.88
CA ASP A 97 9.74 16.54 -2.07
C ASP A 97 11.15 16.49 -2.66
N ARG A 98 11.50 17.46 -3.52
CA ARG A 98 12.87 17.60 -4.06
C ARG A 98 13.87 17.98 -2.97
N GLN A 99 13.46 18.78 -2.00
CA GLN A 99 14.29 19.14 -0.86
C GLN A 99 14.44 17.96 0.09
N TRP A 100 13.37 17.20 0.30
CA TRP A 100 13.39 15.98 1.10
C TRP A 100 14.34 14.94 0.53
N ALA A 101 14.36 14.74 -0.79
CA ALA A 101 15.27 13.81 -1.45
C ALA A 101 16.75 14.12 -1.18
N LYS A 102 17.13 15.40 -1.07
CA LYS A 102 18.50 15.81 -0.71
C LYS A 102 18.86 15.47 0.74
N ARG A 103 17.86 15.32 1.62
CA ARG A 103 18.02 15.00 3.04
C ARG A 103 17.80 13.51 3.34
N LEU A 104 17.75 12.66 2.31
CA LEU A 104 17.52 11.22 2.45
C LEU A 104 18.51 10.57 3.42
N ARG A 105 19.80 10.96 3.38
CA ARG A 105 20.81 10.43 4.31
C ARG A 105 20.46 10.74 5.77
N THR A 106 20.05 11.98 6.05
CA THR A 106 19.62 12.41 7.39
C THR A 106 18.41 11.60 7.83
N TYR A 107 17.39 11.48 6.97
CA TYR A 107 16.20 10.68 7.23
C TYR A 107 16.53 9.24 7.58
N THR A 108 17.40 8.56 6.81
CA THR A 108 17.77 7.17 7.08
C THR A 108 18.55 7.02 8.39
N SER A 109 19.28 8.04 8.82
CA SER A 109 20.03 8.01 10.09
C SER A 109 19.21 8.41 11.32
N GLN A 110 18.21 9.27 11.17
CA GLN A 110 17.49 9.91 12.30
C GLN A 110 15.99 9.60 12.32
N GLY A 111 15.44 8.99 11.26
CA GLY A 111 14.01 8.69 11.12
C GLY A 111 13.14 9.90 10.74
N HIS A 112 13.68 11.12 10.75
CA HIS A 112 12.96 12.33 10.37
C HIS A 112 13.86 13.35 9.67
N THR A 113 13.22 14.38 9.10
CA THR A 113 13.86 15.59 8.58
C THR A 113 13.26 16.80 9.28
N ASP A 114 14.00 17.90 9.33
CA ASP A 114 13.56 19.24 9.75
C ASP A 114 12.62 19.93 8.74
N LEU A 115 12.30 19.27 7.62
CA LEU A 115 11.31 19.76 6.66
C LEU A 115 9.89 19.44 7.11
N ASP A 116 8.98 20.39 6.92
CA ASP A 116 7.55 20.13 6.91
C ASP A 116 7.18 19.39 5.62
N VAL A 117 6.98 18.08 5.72
CA VAL A 117 6.69 17.17 4.60
C VAL A 117 5.18 16.97 4.37
N GLY A 118 4.32 17.65 5.12
CA GLY A 118 2.87 17.43 5.06
C GLY A 118 2.44 16.00 5.43
N ARG A 119 1.37 15.50 4.78
CA ARG A 119 0.78 14.19 5.11
C ARG A 119 1.68 13.00 4.75
N TYR A 120 2.44 13.10 3.65
CA TYR A 120 3.34 12.04 3.19
C TYR A 120 4.66 12.61 2.72
N ASN A 121 5.76 12.00 3.13
CA ASN A 121 7.09 12.37 2.64
C ASN A 121 7.35 11.82 1.23
N ALA A 122 8.40 12.33 0.56
CA ALA A 122 8.70 11.94 -0.81
C ALA A 122 9.02 10.45 -0.95
N GLY A 123 9.58 9.79 0.08
CA GLY A 123 9.83 8.36 0.09
C GLY A 123 8.53 7.54 0.06
N GLN A 124 7.54 7.93 0.86
CA GLN A 124 6.21 7.29 0.88
C GLN A 124 5.49 7.45 -0.46
N LYS A 125 5.54 8.66 -1.04
CA LYS A 125 5.01 8.91 -2.39
C LYS A 125 5.74 8.07 -3.44
N GLY A 126 7.07 8.00 -3.36
CA GLY A 126 7.90 7.18 -4.24
C GLY A 126 7.53 5.70 -4.17
N TYR A 127 7.36 5.17 -2.96
CA TYR A 127 6.92 3.79 -2.77
C TYR A 127 5.53 3.53 -3.35
N PHE A 128 4.58 4.45 -3.14
CA PHE A 128 3.24 4.36 -3.73
C PHE A 128 3.29 4.22 -5.25
N TRP A 129 4.03 5.10 -5.92
CA TRP A 129 4.17 5.07 -7.38
C TRP A 129 4.94 3.83 -7.87
N TYR A 130 5.99 3.42 -7.16
CA TYR A 130 6.72 2.18 -7.45
C TYR A 130 5.81 0.95 -7.38
N ALA A 131 5.02 0.83 -6.31
CA ALA A 131 4.09 -0.28 -6.13
C ALA A 131 3.00 -0.28 -7.21
N LEU A 132 2.45 0.88 -7.55
CA LEU A 132 1.44 1.02 -8.61
C LEU A 132 1.98 0.58 -9.98
N VAL A 133 3.14 1.11 -10.38
CA VAL A 133 3.77 0.78 -11.68
C VAL A 133 4.10 -0.71 -11.74
N THR A 134 4.68 -1.27 -10.67
CA THR A 134 4.98 -2.70 -10.60
C THR A 134 3.72 -3.55 -10.68
N GLY A 135 2.64 -3.14 -10.00
CA GLY A 135 1.34 -3.82 -10.08
C GLY A 135 0.75 -3.81 -11.48
N ILE A 136 0.83 -2.69 -12.20
CA ILE A 136 0.41 -2.59 -13.61
C ILE A 136 1.25 -3.52 -14.48
N LEU A 137 2.57 -3.53 -14.32
CA LEU A 137 3.45 -4.42 -15.09
C LEU A 137 3.10 -5.90 -14.86
N LEU A 138 2.90 -6.30 -13.60
CA LEU A 138 2.51 -7.68 -13.25
C LEU A 138 1.13 -8.06 -13.79
N LEU A 139 0.18 -7.12 -13.83
CA LEU A 139 -1.13 -7.36 -14.44
C LEU A 139 -1.00 -7.59 -15.95
N LEU A 140 -0.27 -6.70 -16.64
CA LEU A 140 -0.08 -6.79 -18.08
C LEU A 140 0.66 -8.06 -18.49
N THR A 141 1.64 -8.51 -17.71
CA THR A 141 2.33 -9.79 -17.95
C THR A 141 1.50 -10.99 -17.52
N GLY A 142 0.65 -10.86 -16.50
CA GLY A 142 -0.19 -11.93 -15.97
C GLY A 142 -1.35 -12.32 -16.90
N ILE A 143 -1.94 -11.38 -17.63
CA ILE A 143 -3.07 -11.64 -18.55
C ILE A 143 -2.71 -12.70 -19.62
N PRO A 144 -1.61 -12.55 -20.38
CA PRO A 144 -1.11 -13.60 -21.29
C PRO A 144 -0.92 -14.97 -20.65
N LEU A 145 -0.39 -15.00 -19.42
CA LEU A 145 -0.12 -16.25 -18.71
C LEU A 145 -1.40 -16.93 -18.22
N TRP A 146 -2.46 -16.17 -18.01
CA TRP A 146 -3.77 -16.70 -17.63
C TRP A 146 -4.52 -17.30 -18.83
N PHE A 147 -4.32 -16.75 -20.03
CA PHE A 147 -4.95 -17.20 -21.27
C PHE A 147 -3.89 -17.59 -22.31
N PRO A 148 -3.15 -18.69 -22.12
CA PRO A 148 -2.04 -19.08 -23.01
C PRO A 148 -2.51 -19.26 -24.46
N ASP A 149 -3.72 -19.75 -24.67
CA ASP A 149 -4.28 -19.99 -26.01
C ASP A 149 -4.65 -18.69 -26.75
N SER A 150 -4.80 -17.57 -26.05
CA SER A 150 -5.15 -16.28 -26.66
C SER A 150 -4.03 -15.66 -27.50
N LEU A 151 -2.78 -16.11 -27.26
CA LEU A 151 -1.59 -15.70 -28.02
C LEU A 151 -1.11 -16.78 -29.01
N ALA A 152 -1.72 -17.97 -28.97
CA ALA A 152 -1.54 -18.97 -30.02
C ALA A 152 -2.32 -18.51 -31.26
N LEU A 153 -1.72 -17.59 -32.01
CA LEU A 153 -2.16 -17.29 -33.37
C LEU A 153 -1.92 -18.55 -34.22
N GLY A 154 -2.95 -19.38 -34.39
CA GLY A 154 -3.08 -20.41 -35.44
C GLY A 154 -2.04 -21.53 -35.42
#